data_AF-A0A920R2S2-F1
#
_entry.id   AF-A0A920R2S2-F1
#
_cell.length_a   1.000
_cell.length_b   1.000
_cell.length_c   1.000
_cell.angle_alpha   90.00
_cell.angle_beta   90.00
_cell.angle_gamma   90.00
#
_symmetry.space_group_name_H-M   'P 1'
#
loop_
_entity.id
_entity.type
_entity.pdbx_description
1 polymer ?
#
loop_
_entity_poly.entity_id
_entity_poly.type
_entity_poly.pdbx_seq_one_letter_code
_entity_poly.pdbx_strand_id
1 'polypeptide(L)'
;MPEEGPPVPRTIIEPPHNQQTASFDADTGFWELTITANTGRYVIDDINLETGTSRQEIWKVHPDSPETASAEISFNSYSKRAHWKIAHSVKCLMHLDANTYHINALLDAKENDKPIFNHQFKTSVARDHT
;
A
#
# COMPACT_ATOMS: atom_id res chain seq x y z
N MET A 1 9.11 -17.25 -26.65
CA MET A 1 9.10 -16.33 -25.49
C MET A 1 9.21 -14.93 -26.04
N PRO A 2 8.47 -13.93 -25.52
CA PRO A 2 8.69 -12.55 -25.94
C PRO A 2 10.11 -12.13 -25.56
N GLU A 3 10.78 -11.40 -26.44
CA GLU A 3 12.11 -10.84 -26.18
C GLU A 3 11.93 -9.64 -25.25
N GLU A 4 12.50 -9.71 -24.04
CA GLU A 4 12.52 -8.58 -23.12
C GLU A 4 13.59 -7.58 -23.59
N GLY A 5 13.20 -6.30 -23.70
CA GLY A 5 14.14 -5.22 -23.98
C GLY A 5 15.19 -5.08 -22.87
N PRO A 6 16.31 -4.38 -23.14
CA PRO A 6 17.34 -4.17 -22.13
C PRO A 6 16.78 -3.41 -20.92
N PRO A 7 17.32 -3.66 -19.70
CA PRO A 7 16.92 -2.92 -18.51
C PRO A 7 17.13 -1.41 -18.69
N VAL A 8 16.17 -0.62 -18.23
CA VAL A 8 16.29 0.85 -18.23
C VAL A 8 17.41 1.27 -17.25
N PRO A 9 18.39 2.09 -17.69
CA PRO A 9 19.43 2.62 -16.81
C PRO A 9 18.83 3.40 -15.64
N ARG A 10 19.34 3.13 -14.43
CA ARG A 10 18.86 3.78 -13.20
C ARG A 10 19.96 3.94 -12.16
N THR A 11 19.97 5.09 -11.52
CA THR A 11 20.79 5.39 -10.35
C THR A 11 20.00 5.18 -9.06
N ILE A 12 20.48 4.30 -8.18
CA ILE A 12 19.84 4.03 -6.88
C ILE A 12 20.27 5.10 -5.86
N ILE A 13 19.29 5.77 -5.25
CA ILE A 13 19.47 6.71 -4.14
C ILE A 13 19.33 5.99 -2.80
N GLU A 14 18.29 5.17 -2.68
CA GLU A 14 18.02 4.31 -1.54
C GLU A 14 17.65 2.92 -2.04
N PRO A 15 18.22 1.84 -1.46
CA PRO A 15 17.89 0.49 -1.87
C PRO A 15 16.45 0.13 -1.48
N PRO A 16 15.80 -0.78 -2.23
CA PRO A 16 14.53 -1.33 -1.83
C PRO A 16 14.63 -2.11 -0.52
N HIS A 17 13.55 -2.08 0.26
CA HIS A 17 13.42 -2.86 1.48
C HIS A 17 12.09 -3.60 1.48
N ASN A 18 12.10 -4.82 2.00
CA ASN A 18 10.90 -5.62 2.22
C ASN A 18 11.06 -6.42 3.50
N GLN A 19 10.12 -6.26 4.41
CA GLN A 19 10.08 -6.97 5.68
C GLN A 19 8.66 -7.41 5.97
N GLN A 20 8.53 -8.66 6.43
CA GLN A 20 7.28 -9.23 6.88
C GLN A 20 7.49 -9.77 8.29
N THR A 21 6.62 -9.39 9.21
CA THR A 21 6.64 -9.83 10.60
C THR A 21 5.28 -10.46 10.90
N ALA A 22 5.29 -11.75 11.22
CA ALA A 22 4.11 -12.43 11.74
C ALA A 22 4.23 -12.54 13.27
N SER A 23 3.15 -12.24 13.98
CA SER A 23 3.06 -12.35 15.42
C SER A 23 1.77 -13.06 15.83
N PHE A 24 1.84 -13.74 16.97
CA PHE A 24 0.71 -14.37 17.62
C PHE A 24 0.63 -13.86 19.06
N ASP A 25 -0.53 -13.35 19.44
CA ASP A 25 -0.83 -12.96 20.80
C ASP A 25 -1.43 -14.16 21.55
N ALA A 26 -0.71 -14.68 22.53
CA ALA A 26 -1.12 -15.85 23.29
C ALA A 26 -2.25 -15.58 24.30
N ASP A 27 -2.47 -14.34 24.70
CA ASP A 27 -3.58 -13.96 25.60
C ASP A 27 -4.88 -13.85 24.81
N THR A 28 -4.81 -13.19 23.65
CA THR A 28 -6.01 -12.89 22.85
C THR A 28 -6.28 -13.89 21.72
N GLY A 29 -5.31 -14.74 21.36
CA GLY A 29 -5.41 -15.72 20.28
C GLY A 29 -5.28 -15.13 18.86
N PHE A 30 -5.05 -13.83 18.73
CA PHE A 30 -4.96 -13.18 17.41
C PHE A 30 -3.63 -13.43 16.72
N TRP A 31 -3.72 -13.65 15.41
CA TRP A 31 -2.59 -13.53 14.51
C TRP A 31 -2.56 -12.14 13.87
N GLU A 32 -1.36 -11.58 13.75
CA GLU A 32 -1.10 -10.36 13.02
C GLU A 32 0.05 -10.55 12.04
N LEU A 33 -0.08 -10.00 10.83
CA LEU A 33 0.96 -9.92 9.83
C LEU A 33 1.18 -8.44 9.47
N THR A 34 2.35 -7.92 9.80
CA THR A 34 2.79 -6.59 9.37
C THR A 34 3.78 -6.73 8.21
N ILE A 35 3.47 -6.10 7.08
CA ILE A 35 4.33 -6.03 5.89
C ILE A 35 4.77 -4.58 5.69
N THR A 36 6.06 -4.34 5.62
CA THR A 36 6.65 -3.04 5.25
C THR A 36 7.50 -3.24 4.01
N ALA A 37 7.13 -2.60 2.91
CA ALA A 37 7.85 -2.72 1.64
C ALA A 37 8.03 -1.34 0.98
N ASN A 38 9.15 -1.13 0.31
CA ASN A 38 9.36 0.02 -0.55
C ASN A 38 10.23 -0.37 -1.75
N THR A 39 10.14 0.39 -2.83
CA THR A 39 10.99 0.21 -4.01
C THR A 39 12.37 0.85 -3.85
N GLY A 40 12.65 1.42 -2.69
CA GLY A 40 13.70 2.41 -2.52
C GLY A 40 13.37 3.68 -3.29
N ARG A 41 14.41 4.49 -3.51
CA ARG A 41 14.36 5.71 -4.32
C ARG A 41 15.41 5.60 -5.40
N TYR A 42 15.04 5.87 -6.64
CA TYR A 42 15.97 5.80 -7.77
C TYR A 42 15.63 6.84 -8.83
N VAL A 43 16.62 7.17 -9.65
CA VAL A 43 16.48 8.03 -10.83
C VAL A 43 16.51 7.16 -12.06
N ILE A 44 15.57 7.38 -12.98
CA ILE A 44 15.65 6.86 -14.34
C ILE A 44 16.53 7.82 -15.14
N ASP A 45 17.72 7.38 -15.52
CA ASP A 45 18.80 8.27 -15.98
C ASP A 45 18.42 8.99 -17.30
N ASP A 46 17.83 8.25 -18.23
CA ASP A 46 17.48 8.76 -19.57
C ASP A 46 16.49 9.94 -19.56
N ILE A 47 15.64 10.01 -18.52
CA ILE A 47 14.60 11.04 -18.40
C ILE A 47 14.73 11.90 -17.14
N ASN A 48 15.79 11.68 -16.34
CA ASN A 48 16.04 12.35 -15.07
C ASN A 48 14.82 12.37 -14.13
N LEU A 49 14.13 11.23 -14.02
CA LEU A 49 12.94 11.08 -13.17
C LEU A 49 13.30 10.34 -11.89
N GLU A 50 13.27 11.03 -10.75
CA GLU A 50 13.33 10.39 -9.44
C GLU A 50 11.95 9.84 -9.08
N THR A 51 11.88 8.59 -8.61
CA THR A 51 10.62 7.97 -8.20
C THR A 51 10.82 6.93 -7.10
N GLY A 52 9.74 6.67 -6.36
CA GLY A 52 9.71 5.62 -5.35
C GLY A 52 8.31 5.39 -4.79
N THR A 53 8.11 4.21 -4.21
CA THR A 53 6.87 3.84 -3.52
C THR A 53 7.18 3.23 -2.17
N SER A 54 6.26 3.38 -1.23
CA SER A 54 6.29 2.69 0.06
C SER A 54 4.89 2.17 0.41
N ARG A 55 4.87 1.05 1.11
CA ARG A 55 3.65 0.35 1.49
C ARG A 55 3.83 -0.24 2.89
N GLN A 56 2.81 -0.07 3.70
CA GLN A 56 2.63 -0.80 4.95
C GLN A 56 1.28 -1.51 4.91
N GLU A 57 1.26 -2.78 5.28
CA GLU A 57 0.05 -3.56 5.44
C GLU A 57 0.04 -4.18 6.84
N ILE A 58 -1.09 -4.13 7.51
CA ILE A 58 -1.31 -4.80 8.80
C ILE A 58 -2.56 -5.65 8.63
N TRP A 59 -2.41 -6.96 8.73
CA TRP A 59 -3.49 -7.93 8.64
C TRP A 59 -3.68 -8.57 10.01
N LYS A 60 -4.92 -8.70 10.49
CA LYS A 60 -5.21 -9.28 11.80
C LYS A 60 -6.43 -10.19 11.74
N VAL A 61 -6.38 -11.35 12.38
CA VAL A 61 -7.52 -12.29 12.46
C VAL A 61 -7.39 -13.22 13.66
N HIS A 62 -8.52 -13.60 14.26
CA HIS A 62 -8.59 -14.72 15.20
C HIS A 62 -8.91 -16.01 14.42
N PRO A 63 -8.13 -17.09 14.56
CA PRO A 63 -8.29 -18.30 13.76
C PRO A 63 -9.65 -18.99 13.95
N ASP A 64 -10.22 -18.92 15.16
CA ASP A 64 -11.55 -19.49 15.46
C ASP A 64 -12.71 -18.54 15.13
N SER A 65 -12.43 -17.30 14.71
CA SER A 65 -13.45 -16.28 14.44
C SER A 65 -13.06 -15.45 13.21
N PRO A 66 -13.19 -16.00 12.00
CA PRO A 66 -12.80 -15.35 10.74
C PRO A 66 -13.50 -14.01 10.48
N GLU A 67 -14.67 -13.77 11.08
CA GLU A 67 -15.40 -12.51 11.06
C GLU A 67 -14.66 -11.36 11.78
N THR A 68 -13.62 -11.67 12.56
CA THR A 68 -12.75 -10.66 13.17
C THR A 68 -11.65 -10.18 12.24
N ALA A 69 -11.54 -10.72 11.02
CA ALA A 69 -10.44 -10.36 10.14
C ALA A 69 -10.51 -8.87 9.76
N SER A 70 -9.34 -8.23 9.76
CA SER A 70 -9.19 -6.83 9.39
C SER A 70 -7.86 -6.59 8.70
N ALA A 71 -7.81 -5.51 7.93
CA ALA A 71 -6.62 -5.08 7.23
C ALA A 71 -6.52 -3.55 7.21
N GLU A 72 -5.34 -3.03 7.49
CA GLU A 72 -4.97 -1.64 7.24
C GLU A 72 -3.84 -1.61 6.19
N ILE A 73 -4.05 -0.86 5.11
CA ILE A 73 -3.07 -0.68 4.05
C ILE A 73 -2.79 0.82 3.90
N SER A 74 -1.53 1.20 4.05
CA SER A 74 -1.02 2.53 3.71
C SER A 74 -0.08 2.41 2.52
N PHE A 75 -0.31 3.18 1.47
CA PHE A 75 0.54 3.22 0.29
C PHE A 75 0.89 4.66 -0.04
N ASN A 76 2.14 4.91 -0.41
CA ASN A 76 2.60 6.20 -0.88
C ASN A 76 3.41 5.99 -2.15
N SER A 77 3.30 6.94 -3.07
CA SER A 77 4.23 7.06 -4.17
C SER A 77 4.55 8.52 -4.45
N TYR A 78 5.69 8.74 -5.09
CA TYR A 78 6.05 10.06 -5.58
C TYR A 78 6.88 9.92 -6.85
N SER A 79 6.84 10.97 -7.65
CA SER A 79 7.76 11.15 -8.78
C SER A 79 8.15 12.61 -8.89
N LYS A 80 9.41 12.88 -9.22
CA LYS A 80 9.97 14.24 -9.28
C LYS A 80 10.95 14.39 -10.43
N ARG A 81 10.86 15.51 -11.14
CA ARG A 81 11.81 15.93 -12.16
C ARG A 81 11.82 17.46 -12.27
N ALA A 82 13.00 18.07 -12.22
CA ALA A 82 13.17 19.53 -12.27
C ALA A 82 12.22 20.25 -11.29
N HIS A 83 11.33 21.11 -11.79
CA HIS A 83 10.35 21.88 -11.01
C HIS A 83 8.99 21.18 -10.85
N TRP A 84 8.90 19.91 -11.23
CA TRP A 84 7.68 19.12 -11.17
C TRP A 84 7.81 17.98 -10.16
N LYS A 85 6.82 17.84 -9.30
CA LYS A 85 6.71 16.78 -8.31
C LYS A 85 5.25 16.37 -8.18
N ILE A 86 4.97 15.08 -8.25
CA ILE A 86 3.68 14.50 -7.87
C ILE A 86 3.88 13.55 -6.70
N ALA A 87 2.87 13.47 -5.85
CA ALA A 87 2.79 12.47 -4.80
C ALA A 87 1.34 12.07 -4.61
N HIS A 88 1.10 10.79 -4.32
CA HIS A 88 -0.20 10.34 -3.85
C HIS A 88 -0.06 9.36 -2.70
N SER A 89 -1.04 9.39 -1.80
CA SER A 89 -1.13 8.50 -0.65
C SER A 89 -2.50 7.87 -0.59
N VAL A 90 -2.54 6.58 -0.29
CA VAL A 90 -3.77 5.82 -0.07
C VAL A 90 -3.73 5.26 1.35
N LYS A 91 -4.81 5.42 2.09
CA LYS A 91 -5.07 4.65 3.32
C LYS A 91 -6.36 3.87 3.13
N CYS A 92 -6.30 2.55 3.28
CA CYS A 92 -7.45 1.65 3.19
C CYS A 92 -7.60 0.87 4.49
N LEU A 93 -8.82 0.85 5.01
CA LEU A 93 -9.23 0.07 6.17
C LEU A 93 -10.31 -0.90 5.74
N MET A 94 -10.06 -2.19 5.94
CA MET A 94 -10.98 -3.26 5.62
C MET A 94 -11.26 -4.07 6.88
N HIS A 95 -12.51 -4.43 7.09
CA HIS A 95 -12.91 -5.38 8.11
C HIS A 95 -14.20 -6.05 7.67
N LEU A 96 -14.60 -7.08 8.38
CA LEU A 96 -15.91 -7.68 8.18
C LEU A 96 -16.63 -7.88 9.50
N ASP A 97 -17.92 -8.17 9.38
CA ASP A 97 -18.73 -8.77 10.41
C ASP A 97 -19.33 -10.08 9.87
N ALA A 98 -20.24 -10.68 10.64
CA ALA A 98 -20.88 -11.94 10.29
C ALA A 98 -21.54 -11.95 8.89
N ASN A 99 -21.99 -10.79 8.40
CA ASN A 99 -22.83 -10.69 7.21
C ASN A 99 -22.28 -9.73 6.14
N THR A 100 -21.26 -8.92 6.45
CA THR A 100 -20.86 -7.81 5.58
C THR A 100 -19.36 -7.60 5.58
N TYR A 101 -18.80 -7.33 4.39
CA TYR A 101 -17.47 -6.77 4.22
C TYR A 101 -17.55 -5.25 4.17
N HIS A 102 -16.66 -4.55 4.87
CA HIS A 102 -16.60 -3.09 4.91
C HIS A 102 -15.25 -2.60 4.41
N ILE A 103 -15.25 -1.61 3.52
CA ILE A 103 -14.05 -0.99 2.97
C ILE A 103 -14.17 0.52 3.11
N ASN A 104 -13.18 1.14 3.74
CA ASN A 104 -13.03 2.59 3.85
C ASN A 104 -11.67 2.99 3.30
N ALA A 105 -11.62 3.77 2.23
CA ALA A 105 -10.40 4.25 1.62
C ALA A 105 -10.36 5.77 1.54
N LEU A 106 -9.16 6.34 1.69
CA LEU A 106 -8.84 7.73 1.47
C LEU A 106 -7.68 7.79 0.47
N LEU A 107 -7.85 8.55 -0.61
CA LEU A 107 -6.82 8.84 -1.60
C LEU A 107 -6.58 10.34 -1.64
N ASP A 108 -5.34 10.75 -1.42
CA ASP A 108 -4.86 12.12 -1.58
C ASP A 108 -3.83 12.18 -2.70
N ALA A 109 -3.90 13.21 -3.55
CA ALA A 109 -2.85 13.51 -4.51
C ALA A 109 -2.45 14.99 -4.48
N LYS A 110 -1.15 15.22 -4.65
CA LYS A 110 -0.54 16.55 -4.64
C LYS A 110 0.35 16.73 -5.86
N GLU A 111 0.35 17.93 -6.40
CA GLU A 111 1.36 18.40 -7.36
C GLU A 111 2.09 19.59 -6.77
N ASN A 112 3.43 19.55 -6.77
CA ASN A 112 4.29 20.59 -6.20
C ASN A 112 3.86 20.98 -4.78
N ASP A 113 3.58 19.95 -3.97
CA ASP A 113 3.11 20.02 -2.59
C ASP A 113 1.73 20.69 -2.39
N LYS A 114 1.02 21.02 -3.47
CA LYS A 114 -0.36 21.53 -3.45
C LYS A 114 -1.35 20.40 -3.67
N PRO A 115 -2.40 20.25 -2.84
CA PRO A 115 -3.46 19.27 -3.07
C PRO A 115 -4.15 19.52 -4.41
N ILE A 116 -4.28 18.49 -5.23
CA ILE A 116 -4.99 18.53 -6.52
C ILE A 116 -6.17 17.55 -6.56
N PHE A 117 -6.17 16.55 -5.68
CA PHE A 117 -7.22 15.55 -5.61
C PHE A 117 -7.33 15.02 -4.17
N ASN A 118 -8.56 14.83 -3.71
CA ASN A 118 -8.89 14.15 -2.48
C ASN A 118 -10.17 13.36 -2.73
N HIS A 119 -10.18 12.09 -2.36
CA HIS A 119 -11.36 11.25 -2.48
C HIS A 119 -11.44 10.28 -1.32
N GLN A 120 -12.60 10.27 -0.68
CA GLN A 120 -12.95 9.26 0.29
C GLN A 120 -13.97 8.31 -0.33
N PHE A 121 -13.67 7.02 -0.25
CA PHE A 121 -14.53 5.94 -0.71
C PHE A 121 -14.93 5.07 0.48
N LYS A 122 -16.23 4.79 0.60
CA LYS A 122 -16.77 3.88 1.59
C LYS A 122 -17.76 2.96 0.90
N THR A 123 -17.61 1.65 1.08
CA THR A 123 -18.55 0.67 0.56
C THR A 123 -18.67 -0.51 1.50
N SER A 124 -19.82 -1.15 1.44
CA SER A 124 -20.09 -2.40 2.14
C SER A 124 -20.67 -3.40 1.14
N VAL A 125 -20.26 -4.66 1.25
CA VAL A 125 -20.71 -5.75 0.39
C VAL A 125 -21.24 -6.87 1.28
N ALA A 126 -22.49 -7.26 1.07
CA ALA A 126 -23.08 -8.40 1.79
C ALA A 126 -22.30 -9.68 1.46
N ARG A 127 -22.17 -10.56 2.45
CA ARG A 127 -21.56 -11.88 2.24
C ARG A 127 -22.48 -12.74 1.39
N ASP A 128 -21.90 -13.38 0.40
CA ASP A 128 -22.55 -14.48 -0.28
C ASP A 128 -22.24 -15.78 0.50
N HIS A 129 -23.28 -16.52 0.86
CA HIS A 129 -23.18 -17.76 1.64
C HIS A 129 -23.32 -19.01 0.77
N THR A 130 -23.29 -18.86 -0.56
CA THR A 130 -23.44 -19.96 -1.53
C THR A 130 -22.15 -20.71 -1.81
#